data_AF-A0AAV4HYR4-F1
#
_entry.id   AF-A0AAV4HYR4-F1
#
_cell.length_a   1.000
_cell.length_b   1.000
_cell.length_c   1.000
_cell.angle_alpha   90.00
_cell.angle_beta   90.00
_cell.angle_gamma   90.00
#
_symmetry.space_group_name_H-M   'P 1'
#
loop_
_entity.id
_entity.type
_entity.pdbx_description
1 polymer ?
#
loop_
_entity_poly.entity_id
_entity_poly.type
_entity_poly.pdbx_seq_one_letter_code
_entity_poly.pdbx_strand_id
1 'polypeptide(L)'
;MAMPFGLELWSLLVLLLVTLIVILVVQAWLHTPPDIPPLPARPFPVVGHLPYMANPRRKLMEWRETTGDLFSVYFGSTLVVVISSYDLLRETLVKQAEFFSHRHADGLLPVLKDPHGIVGSSGPAWKENRSLTLNLLRSFGMGKLEIAENIIEEVSAYLAEIAKSGEKPLDAKPITLKSVSNVICRFLIGKRYEYADPAYGRFLDLYQEAGELAKSSVVLHWFPKLKYFPGDLFCYRKILRIDMEFSTFTDKLVQGVMRRENQDCNEDNFIASYLEEQKKRESSGNPTHLTKKNLERSMMDLLIAGTETTTATLLWFYLYMLHYPEVQEKIYKEIEREIGLSRLPCVADKSKMNFLHATILEVQRISSIVPLR
;
A
#
# COMPACT_ATOMS: atom_id res chain seq x y z
N MET A 1 -67.37 -20.49 16.17
CA MET A 1 -66.02 -19.90 16.33
C MET A 1 -65.28 -20.12 15.01
N ALA A 2 -65.49 -19.23 14.04
CA ALA A 2 -64.90 -19.36 12.71
C ALA A 2 -63.53 -18.68 12.73
N MET A 3 -62.46 -19.45 12.52
CA MET A 3 -61.14 -18.86 12.32
C MET A 3 -61.13 -18.07 11.00
N PRO A 4 -60.38 -16.95 10.90
CA PRO A 4 -60.43 -16.11 9.71
C PRO A 4 -59.67 -16.81 8.57
N PHE A 5 -60.40 -17.33 7.58
CA PHE A 5 -59.87 -17.95 6.36
C PHE A 5 -58.74 -17.14 5.67
N GLY A 6 -58.67 -15.82 5.90
CA GLY A 6 -57.59 -14.98 5.39
C GLY A 6 -56.21 -15.27 6.01
N LEU A 7 -56.12 -15.58 7.30
CA LEU A 7 -54.82 -15.82 7.97
C LEU A 7 -54.12 -17.08 7.47
N GLU A 8 -54.88 -18.12 7.13
CA GLU A 8 -54.34 -19.38 6.59
C GLU A 8 -53.77 -19.19 5.19
N LEU A 9 -54.46 -18.45 4.30
CA LEU A 9 -53.98 -18.16 2.95
C LEU A 9 -52.68 -17.32 2.98
N TRP A 10 -52.60 -16.31 3.85
CA TRP A 10 -51.37 -15.53 4.03
C TRP A 10 -50.20 -16.40 4.52
N SER A 11 -50.46 -17.30 5.47
CA SER A 11 -49.42 -18.21 5.99
C SER A 11 -48.91 -19.19 4.91
N LEU A 12 -49.80 -19.70 4.05
CA LEU A 12 -49.46 -20.55 2.91
C LEU A 12 -48.63 -19.80 1.85
N LEU A 13 -49.00 -18.56 1.53
CA LEU A 13 -48.25 -17.74 0.58
C LEU A 13 -46.84 -17.41 1.11
N VAL A 14 -46.72 -17.09 2.40
CA VAL A 14 -45.42 -16.87 3.04
C VAL A 14 -44.59 -18.15 3.03
N LEU A 15 -45.17 -19.31 3.35
CA LEU A 15 -44.47 -20.59 3.33
C LEU A 15 -43.98 -20.96 1.92
N LEU A 16 -44.80 -20.75 0.90
CA LEU A 16 -44.45 -21.02 -0.50
C LEU A 16 -43.35 -20.07 -0.99
N LEU A 17 -43.43 -18.79 -0.62
CA LEU A 17 -42.39 -17.81 -0.91
C LEU A 17 -41.07 -18.18 -0.23
N VAL A 18 -41.09 -18.55 1.05
CA VAL A 18 -39.90 -18.98 1.79
C VAL A 18 -39.30 -20.24 1.16
N THR A 19 -40.14 -21.22 0.81
CA THR A 19 -39.69 -22.47 0.17
C THR A 19 -39.06 -22.19 -1.19
N LEU A 20 -39.67 -21.33 -2.01
CA LEU A 20 -39.11 -20.90 -3.30
C LEU A 20 -37.77 -20.19 -3.11
N ILE A 21 -37.67 -19.27 -2.14
CA ILE A 21 -36.41 -18.59 -1.80
C ILE A 21 -35.35 -19.61 -1.38
N VAL A 22 -35.68 -20.58 -0.52
CA VAL A 22 -34.75 -21.62 -0.09
C VAL A 22 -34.29 -22.46 -1.27
N ILE A 23 -35.20 -22.87 -2.17
CA ILE A 23 -34.83 -23.63 -3.38
C ILE A 23 -33.89 -22.81 -4.27
N LEU A 24 -34.19 -21.53 -4.52
CA LEU A 24 -33.35 -20.66 -5.33
C LEU A 24 -31.97 -20.44 -4.69
N VAL A 25 -31.91 -20.27 -3.37
CA VAL A 25 -30.65 -20.14 -2.62
C VAL A 25 -29.85 -21.42 -2.67
N VAL A 26 -30.48 -22.59 -2.52
CA VAL A 26 -29.81 -23.89 -2.60
C VAL A 26 -29.31 -24.15 -4.03
N GLN A 27 -30.11 -23.87 -5.06
CA GLN A 27 -29.68 -23.99 -6.45
C GLN A 27 -28.49 -23.08 -6.75
N ALA A 28 -28.55 -21.82 -6.33
CA ALA A 28 -27.44 -20.88 -6.48
C ALA A 28 -26.19 -21.32 -5.69
N TRP A 29 -26.37 -21.95 -4.53
CA TRP A 29 -25.28 -22.47 -3.70
C TRP A 29 -24.61 -23.72 -4.28
N LEU A 30 -25.39 -24.57 -4.95
CA LEU A 30 -24.90 -25.77 -5.63
C LEU A 30 -24.29 -25.44 -6.99
N HIS A 31 -24.66 -24.31 -7.60
CA HIS A 31 -24.13 -23.90 -8.88
C HIS A 31 -22.67 -23.45 -8.74
N THR A 32 -21.78 -24.18 -9.40
CA THR A 32 -20.39 -23.77 -9.59
C THR A 32 -20.26 -23.23 -11.02
N PRO A 33 -19.79 -21.98 -11.21
CA PRO A 33 -19.60 -21.46 -12.55
C PRO A 33 -18.65 -22.35 -13.36
N PRO A 34 -18.90 -22.53 -14.67
CA PRO A 34 -17.93 -23.19 -15.54
C PRO A 34 -16.66 -22.33 -15.66
N ASP A 35 -15.55 -22.97 -16.02
CA ASP A 35 -14.28 -22.33 -16.40
C ASP A 35 -13.58 -21.48 -15.32
N ILE A 36 -13.80 -21.81 -14.04
CA ILE A 36 -13.03 -21.24 -12.93
C ILE A 36 -12.06 -22.28 -12.33
N PRO A 37 -10.91 -21.85 -11.78
CA PRO A 37 -10.09 -22.70 -10.92
C PRO A 37 -10.90 -23.36 -9.79
N PRO A 38 -10.41 -24.48 -9.23
CA PRO A 38 -11.14 -25.23 -8.21
C PRO A 38 -11.46 -24.36 -6.99
N LEU A 39 -12.63 -24.60 -6.39
CA LEU A 39 -13.04 -23.98 -5.13
C LEU A 39 -12.58 -24.87 -3.96
N PRO A 40 -11.82 -24.34 -2.98
CA PRO A 40 -11.32 -25.13 -1.86
C PRO A 40 -12.39 -25.44 -0.81
N ALA A 41 -13.48 -24.68 -0.80
CA ALA A 41 -14.66 -24.93 0.00
C ALA A 41 -15.90 -24.43 -0.76
N ARG A 42 -17.09 -24.77 -0.27
CA ARG A 42 -18.31 -24.17 -0.81
C ARG A 42 -18.49 -22.75 -0.27
N PRO A 43 -18.70 -21.74 -1.14
CA PRO A 43 -18.99 -20.38 -0.70
C PRO A 43 -20.35 -20.33 0.00
N PHE A 44 -20.48 -19.53 1.04
CA PHE A 44 -21.81 -19.22 1.58
C PHE A 44 -22.56 -18.26 0.65
N PRO A 45 -23.90 -18.34 0.58
CA PRO A 45 -24.70 -17.36 -0.14
C PRO A 45 -24.39 -15.93 0.32
N VAL A 46 -24.24 -15.00 -0.63
CA VAL A 46 -23.94 -13.57 -0.41
C VAL A 46 -22.54 -13.27 0.14
N VAL A 47 -22.09 -13.97 1.17
CA VAL A 47 -20.83 -13.66 1.87
C VAL A 47 -19.61 -14.39 1.31
N GLY A 48 -19.82 -15.42 0.48
CA GLY A 48 -18.74 -16.18 -0.12
C GLY A 48 -17.93 -16.94 0.92
N HIS A 49 -16.61 -16.82 0.83
CA HIS A 49 -15.64 -17.50 1.68
C HIS A 49 -15.21 -16.69 2.91
N LEU A 50 -15.69 -15.46 3.07
CA LEU A 50 -15.32 -14.57 4.19
C LEU A 50 -15.47 -15.21 5.59
N PRO A 51 -16.50 -16.04 5.88
CA PRO A 51 -16.60 -16.70 7.19
C PRO A 51 -15.44 -17.64 7.52
N TYR A 52 -14.74 -18.18 6.52
CA TYR A 52 -13.56 -19.03 6.74
C TYR A 52 -12.28 -18.22 7.00
N MET A 53 -12.32 -16.89 6.81
CA MET A 53 -11.15 -16.02 6.72
C MET A 53 -10.82 -15.31 8.05
N ALA A 54 -10.98 -16.00 9.18
CA ALA A 54 -10.55 -15.46 10.47
C ALA A 54 -9.02 -15.22 10.52
N ASN A 55 -8.24 -16.09 9.86
CA ASN A 55 -6.82 -15.88 9.60
C ASN A 55 -6.56 -16.17 8.11
N PRO A 56 -6.67 -15.15 7.23
CA PRO A 56 -6.66 -15.34 5.78
C PRO A 56 -5.39 -16.01 5.29
N ARG A 57 -4.22 -15.55 5.76
CA ARG A 57 -2.92 -16.14 5.39
C ARG A 57 -2.84 -17.63 5.69
N ARG A 58 -3.19 -18.04 6.92
CA ARG A 58 -3.15 -19.47 7.29
C ARG A 58 -4.18 -20.26 6.48
N LYS A 59 -5.40 -19.74 6.34
CA LYS A 59 -6.47 -20.42 5.60
C LYS A 59 -6.13 -20.63 4.12
N LEU A 60 -5.54 -19.63 3.47
CA LEU A 60 -5.09 -19.72 2.08
C LEU A 60 -3.97 -20.75 1.91
N MET A 61 -3.06 -20.88 2.88
CA MET A 61 -2.03 -21.93 2.88
C MET A 61 -2.62 -23.33 3.06
N GLU A 62 -3.56 -23.51 4.00
CA GLU A 62 -4.29 -24.79 4.16
C GLU A 62 -5.02 -25.17 2.86
N TRP A 63 -5.68 -24.21 2.22
CA TRP A 63 -6.38 -24.46 0.97
C TRP A 63 -5.44 -24.81 -0.17
N ARG A 64 -4.30 -24.13 -0.28
CA ARG A 64 -3.24 -24.49 -1.22
C ARG A 64 -2.84 -25.97 -1.08
N GLU A 65 -2.69 -26.49 0.12
CA GLU A 65 -2.35 -27.91 0.35
C GLU A 65 -3.44 -28.85 -0.20
N THR A 66 -4.72 -28.46 -0.12
CA THR A 66 -5.84 -29.29 -0.56
C THR A 66 -6.20 -29.16 -2.04
N THR A 67 -6.07 -27.95 -2.63
CA THR A 67 -6.51 -27.66 -4.01
C THR A 67 -5.37 -27.38 -4.98
N GLY A 68 -4.14 -27.31 -4.51
CA GLY A 68 -2.96 -26.97 -5.30
C GLY A 68 -2.71 -25.46 -5.41
N ASP A 69 -1.81 -25.09 -6.31
CA ASP A 69 -1.25 -23.74 -6.41
C ASP A 69 -2.15 -22.70 -7.10
N LEU A 70 -3.29 -23.12 -7.65
CA LEU A 70 -4.25 -22.27 -8.36
C LEU A 70 -5.67 -22.63 -7.92
N PHE A 71 -6.34 -21.72 -7.24
CA PHE A 71 -7.71 -21.94 -6.77
C PHE A 71 -8.49 -20.63 -6.71
N SER A 72 -9.82 -20.75 -6.63
CA SER A 72 -10.74 -19.63 -6.60
C SER A 72 -11.37 -19.46 -5.23
N VAL A 73 -11.51 -18.21 -4.79
CA VAL A 73 -12.23 -17.82 -3.58
C VAL A 73 -13.22 -16.72 -3.90
N TYR A 74 -14.27 -16.62 -3.11
CA TYR A 74 -15.28 -15.57 -3.23
C TYR A 74 -15.20 -14.66 -2.02
N PHE A 75 -15.06 -13.36 -2.21
CA PHE A 75 -15.20 -12.38 -1.16
C PHE A 75 -16.47 -11.56 -1.41
N GLY A 76 -17.52 -11.86 -0.64
CA GLY A 76 -18.87 -11.43 -1.00
C GLY A 76 -19.29 -12.04 -2.34
N SER A 77 -19.65 -11.18 -3.29
CA SER A 77 -19.97 -11.56 -4.68
C SER A 77 -18.76 -11.55 -5.63
N THR A 78 -17.58 -11.14 -5.16
CA THR A 78 -16.40 -10.98 -6.02
C THR A 78 -15.58 -12.26 -6.07
N LEU A 79 -15.36 -12.79 -7.27
CA LEU A 79 -14.44 -13.91 -7.52
C LEU A 79 -13.00 -13.41 -7.49
N VAL A 80 -12.16 -14.05 -6.69
CA VAL A 80 -10.72 -13.82 -6.61
C VAL A 80 -10.00 -15.13 -6.90
N VAL A 81 -9.05 -15.09 -7.83
CA VAL A 81 -8.18 -16.22 -8.15
C VAL A 81 -6.90 -16.07 -7.35
N VAL A 82 -6.54 -17.10 -6.59
CA VAL A 82 -5.34 -17.15 -5.76
C VAL A 82 -4.28 -17.96 -6.48
N ILE A 83 -3.11 -17.36 -6.65
CA ILE A 83 -1.95 -17.97 -7.30
C ILE A 83 -0.83 -18.09 -6.27
N SER A 84 -0.34 -19.30 -6.03
CA SER A 84 0.67 -19.58 -5.02
C SER A 84 1.98 -20.17 -5.55
N SER A 85 2.04 -20.54 -6.84
CA SER A 85 3.26 -21.03 -7.50
C SER A 85 4.07 -19.90 -8.11
N TYR A 86 5.40 -19.97 -7.97
CA TYR A 86 6.33 -19.04 -8.62
C TYR A 86 6.19 -19.05 -10.14
N ASP A 87 6.04 -20.22 -10.76
CA ASP A 87 5.95 -20.34 -12.21
C ASP A 87 4.68 -19.68 -12.75
N LEU A 88 3.55 -19.89 -12.06
CA LEU A 88 2.27 -19.24 -12.40
C LEU A 88 2.32 -17.74 -12.16
N LEU A 89 2.95 -17.27 -11.07
CA LEU A 89 3.15 -15.84 -10.83
C LEU A 89 4.01 -15.21 -11.93
N ARG A 90 5.07 -15.89 -12.37
CA ARG A 90 5.93 -15.42 -13.47
C ARG A 90 5.18 -15.43 -14.80
N GLU A 91 4.37 -16.44 -15.07
CA GLU A 91 3.54 -16.51 -16.27
C GLU A 91 2.51 -15.38 -16.32
N THR A 92 1.77 -15.17 -15.23
CA THR A 92 0.70 -14.16 -15.17
C THR A 92 1.24 -12.73 -15.08
N LEU A 93 2.16 -12.45 -14.15
CA LEU A 93 2.61 -11.09 -13.87
C LEU A 93 3.74 -10.60 -14.78
N VAL A 94 4.44 -11.50 -15.49
CA VAL A 94 5.56 -11.14 -16.39
C VAL A 94 5.24 -11.48 -17.84
N LYS A 95 4.95 -12.74 -18.16
CA LYS A 95 4.74 -13.15 -19.57
C LYS A 95 3.42 -12.62 -20.14
N GLN A 96 2.36 -12.61 -19.33
CA GLN A 96 1.02 -12.13 -19.69
C GLN A 96 0.68 -10.80 -19.01
N ALA A 97 1.71 -10.00 -18.71
CA ALA A 97 1.58 -8.78 -17.91
C ALA A 97 0.54 -7.80 -18.46
N GLU A 98 0.37 -7.71 -19.80
CA GLU A 98 -0.63 -6.84 -20.40
C GLU A 98 -2.07 -7.19 -19.96
N PHE A 99 -2.40 -8.47 -19.90
CA PHE A 99 -3.72 -8.96 -19.50
C PHE A 99 -3.97 -8.78 -17.99
N PHE A 100 -2.95 -9.03 -17.17
CA PHE A 100 -3.02 -8.93 -15.71
C PHE A 100 -2.58 -7.56 -15.15
N SER A 101 -2.40 -6.56 -16.01
CA SER A 101 -1.95 -5.21 -15.59
C SER A 101 -3.07 -4.35 -15.01
N HIS A 102 -4.33 -4.75 -15.18
CA HIS A 102 -5.47 -3.99 -14.69
C HIS A 102 -5.46 -3.92 -13.16
N ARG A 103 -5.67 -2.72 -12.63
CA ARG A 103 -5.78 -2.46 -11.20
C ARG A 103 -7.22 -2.14 -10.88
N HIS A 104 -7.77 -2.86 -9.91
CA HIS A 104 -8.90 -2.35 -9.15
C HIS A 104 -8.46 -1.05 -8.45
N ALA A 105 -9.37 -0.08 -8.30
CA ALA A 105 -9.07 1.24 -7.74
C ALA A 105 -8.81 1.18 -6.21
N ASP A 106 -7.84 0.35 -5.83
CA ASP A 106 -7.49 -0.02 -4.48
C ASP A 106 -6.28 0.82 -4.07
N GLY A 107 -6.55 2.08 -3.72
CA GLY A 107 -5.57 2.97 -3.08
C GLY A 107 -5.40 2.65 -1.59
N LEU A 108 -4.85 3.59 -0.81
CA LEU A 108 -4.73 3.48 0.66
C LEU A 108 -6.07 3.13 1.34
N LEU A 109 -7.17 3.67 0.81
CA LEU A 109 -8.52 3.46 1.28
C LEU A 109 -9.35 2.84 0.13
N PRO A 110 -9.26 1.51 -0.08
CA PRO A 110 -9.90 0.84 -1.23
C PRO A 110 -11.41 1.04 -1.31
N VAL A 111 -12.06 1.36 -0.18
CA VAL A 111 -13.49 1.69 -0.14
C VAL A 111 -13.85 2.94 -0.95
N LEU A 112 -12.92 3.88 -1.13
CA LEU A 112 -13.15 5.13 -1.84
C LEU A 112 -13.13 4.96 -3.36
N LYS A 113 -12.46 3.92 -3.87
CA LYS A 113 -12.36 3.62 -5.31
C LYS A 113 -11.91 4.81 -6.16
N ASP A 114 -10.94 5.59 -5.68
CA ASP A 114 -10.44 6.77 -6.40
C ASP A 114 -9.51 6.32 -7.55
N PRO A 115 -9.86 6.56 -8.83
CA PRO A 115 -9.09 6.05 -9.98
C PRO A 115 -7.87 6.93 -10.35
N HIS A 116 -7.40 7.77 -9.42
CA HIS A 116 -6.31 8.72 -9.64
C HIS A 116 -5.02 8.26 -8.94
N GLY A 117 -3.90 8.88 -9.30
CA GLY A 117 -2.58 8.53 -8.75
C GLY A 117 -1.89 7.41 -9.52
N ILE A 118 -0.96 6.71 -8.87
CA ILE A 118 -0.16 5.63 -9.47
C ILE A 118 -0.67 4.26 -9.02
N VAL A 119 -1.17 4.16 -7.78
CA VAL A 119 -1.61 2.90 -7.19
C VAL A 119 -3.03 2.55 -7.63
N GLY A 120 -3.95 3.53 -7.61
CA GLY A 120 -5.38 3.32 -7.89
C GLY A 120 -5.81 3.50 -9.36
N SER A 121 -4.95 4.03 -10.22
CA SER A 121 -5.28 4.27 -11.63
C SER A 121 -4.96 3.07 -12.54
N SER A 122 -5.63 2.99 -13.69
CA SER A 122 -5.44 1.95 -14.71
C SER A 122 -5.40 2.55 -16.12
N GLY A 123 -4.87 1.79 -17.08
CA GLY A 123 -4.91 2.16 -18.50
C GLY A 123 -3.98 3.33 -18.87
N PRO A 124 -4.37 4.18 -19.85
CA PRO A 124 -3.54 5.29 -20.34
C PRO A 124 -3.14 6.28 -19.23
N ALA A 125 -4.06 6.62 -18.32
CA ALA A 125 -3.79 7.53 -17.20
C ALA A 125 -2.68 6.99 -16.28
N TRP A 126 -2.72 5.68 -15.96
CA TRP A 126 -1.68 5.03 -15.18
C TRP A 126 -0.33 5.02 -15.91
N LYS A 127 -0.34 4.65 -17.20
CA LYS A 127 0.89 4.60 -18.02
C LYS A 127 1.58 5.96 -18.05
N GLU A 128 0.82 7.04 -18.24
CA GLU A 128 1.34 8.41 -18.30
C GLU A 128 1.91 8.86 -16.95
N ASN A 129 1.13 8.78 -15.87
CA ASN A 129 1.55 9.19 -14.52
C ASN A 129 2.76 8.38 -14.03
N ARG A 130 2.75 7.06 -14.24
CA ARG A 130 3.88 6.18 -13.89
C ARG A 130 5.13 6.51 -14.69
N SER A 131 5.01 6.74 -16.00
CA SER A 131 6.18 7.02 -16.85
C SER A 131 6.82 8.33 -16.46
N LEU A 132 6.02 9.39 -16.25
CA LEU A 132 6.52 10.67 -15.74
C LEU A 132 7.20 10.48 -14.39
N THR A 133 6.54 9.83 -13.43
CA THR A 133 7.10 9.63 -12.10
C THR A 133 8.42 8.87 -12.12
N LEU A 134 8.53 7.80 -12.91
CA LEU A 134 9.78 7.06 -13.06
C LEU A 134 10.89 7.90 -13.70
N ASN A 135 10.55 8.73 -14.68
CA ASN A 135 11.52 9.63 -15.29
C ASN A 135 12.02 10.68 -14.31
N LEU A 136 11.11 11.27 -13.50
CA LEU A 136 11.47 12.21 -12.44
C LEU A 136 12.32 11.55 -11.35
N LEU A 137 11.95 10.36 -10.88
CA LEU A 137 12.77 9.61 -9.93
C LEU A 137 14.20 9.42 -10.45
N ARG A 138 14.37 9.05 -11.72
CA ARG A 138 15.70 8.88 -12.34
C ARG A 138 16.44 10.20 -12.54
N SER A 139 15.75 11.30 -12.88
CA SER A 139 16.39 12.62 -13.07
C SER A 139 16.91 13.15 -11.75
N PHE A 140 16.15 12.99 -10.66
CA PHE A 140 16.54 13.37 -9.30
C PHE A 140 17.53 12.41 -8.64
N GLY A 141 18.08 11.45 -9.40
CA GLY A 141 19.21 10.63 -8.98
C GLY A 141 18.84 9.26 -8.41
N MET A 142 17.61 8.74 -8.61
CA MET A 142 17.29 7.36 -8.24
C MET A 142 18.15 6.40 -9.05
N GLY A 143 19.09 5.75 -8.36
CA GLY A 143 20.12 4.90 -8.95
C GLY A 143 21.43 5.62 -9.31
N LYS A 144 21.57 6.90 -8.96
CA LYS A 144 22.79 7.72 -9.11
C LYS A 144 23.35 8.16 -7.74
N LEU A 145 24.53 8.76 -7.77
CA LEU A 145 25.24 9.23 -6.58
C LEU A 145 24.52 10.41 -5.87
N GLU A 146 23.74 11.24 -6.57
CA GLU A 146 23.12 12.44 -5.97
C GLU A 146 22.08 12.11 -4.88
N ILE A 147 21.29 11.03 -5.03
CA ILE A 147 20.40 10.59 -3.94
C ILE A 147 21.18 10.01 -2.76
N ALA A 148 22.38 9.46 -3.00
CA ALA A 148 23.20 8.94 -1.93
C ALA A 148 23.56 10.02 -0.91
N GLU A 149 23.86 11.24 -1.37
CA GLU A 149 24.21 12.36 -0.49
C GLU A 149 23.01 12.78 0.38
N ASN A 150 21.82 12.89 -0.19
CA ASN A 150 20.60 13.19 0.55
C ASN A 150 20.28 12.10 1.59
N ILE A 151 20.51 10.83 1.26
CA ILE A 151 20.33 9.72 2.21
C ILE A 151 21.40 9.79 3.31
N ILE A 152 22.66 10.08 2.99
CA ILE A 152 23.75 10.18 3.97
C ILE A 152 23.51 11.36 4.93
N GLU A 153 23.01 12.50 4.43
CA GLU A 153 22.58 13.63 5.26
C GLU A 153 21.51 13.20 6.27
N GLU A 154 20.49 12.49 5.79
CA GLU A 154 19.40 12.00 6.64
C GLU A 154 19.87 10.92 7.64
N VAL A 155 20.78 10.02 7.23
CA VAL A 155 21.43 9.04 8.12
C VAL A 155 22.21 9.74 9.23
N SER A 156 22.92 10.83 8.91
CA SER A 156 23.66 11.61 9.90
C SER A 156 22.71 12.21 10.95
N ALA A 157 21.57 12.76 10.51
CA ALA A 157 20.55 13.27 11.40
C ALA A 157 19.88 12.16 12.24
N TYR A 158 19.63 11.00 11.64
CA TYR A 158 19.08 9.82 12.31
C TYR A 158 19.99 9.33 13.44
N LEU A 159 21.30 9.20 13.17
CA LEU A 159 22.29 8.81 14.16
C LEU A 159 22.42 9.83 15.29
N ALA A 160 22.36 11.13 14.96
CA ALA A 160 22.36 12.20 15.96
C ALA A 160 21.13 12.11 16.88
N GLU A 161 19.96 11.74 16.35
CA GLU A 161 18.76 11.55 17.18
C GLU A 161 18.87 10.33 18.08
N ILE A 162 19.37 9.21 17.56
CA ILE A 162 19.61 8.00 18.37
C ILE A 162 20.58 8.31 19.51
N ALA A 163 21.67 9.05 19.22
CA ALA A 163 22.69 9.40 20.20
C ALA A 163 22.14 10.21 21.40
N LYS A 164 21.06 11.00 21.21
CA LYS A 164 20.40 11.73 22.32
C LYS A 164 19.84 10.81 23.41
N SER A 165 19.52 9.56 23.06
CA SER A 165 19.00 8.57 24.01
C SER A 165 20.09 7.99 24.92
N GLY A 166 21.37 8.15 24.55
CA GLY A 166 22.49 7.57 25.29
C GLY A 166 22.34 6.05 25.43
N GLU A 167 22.50 5.54 26.64
CA GLU A 167 22.35 4.10 26.95
C GLU A 167 20.90 3.69 27.29
N LYS A 168 19.92 4.60 27.17
CA LYS A 168 18.53 4.29 27.52
C LYS A 168 17.87 3.46 26.41
N PRO A 169 16.99 2.51 26.76
CA PRO A 169 16.16 1.82 25.78
C PRO A 169 15.35 2.81 24.93
N LEU A 170 15.33 2.57 23.62
CA LEU A 170 14.71 3.45 22.63
C LEU A 170 13.78 2.65 21.74
N ASP A 171 12.54 3.13 21.54
CA ASP A 171 11.70 2.65 20.46
C ASP A 171 12.19 3.23 19.13
N ALA A 172 12.73 2.37 18.26
CA ALA A 172 13.26 2.77 16.97
C ALA A 172 12.15 3.19 15.97
N LYS A 173 10.89 2.79 16.19
CA LYS A 173 9.81 2.98 15.20
C LYS A 173 9.55 4.46 14.86
N PRO A 174 9.32 5.38 15.82
CA PRO A 174 8.98 6.76 15.48
C PRO A 174 10.11 7.50 14.76
N ILE A 175 11.36 7.27 15.19
CA ILE A 175 12.54 7.94 14.62
C ILE A 175 12.82 7.39 13.22
N THR A 176 12.73 6.07 13.03
CA THR A 176 12.94 5.43 11.72
C THR A 176 11.87 5.87 10.72
N LEU A 177 10.61 5.95 11.16
CA LEU A 177 9.51 6.43 10.33
C LEU A 177 9.74 7.86 9.83
N LYS A 178 10.12 8.77 10.74
CA LYS A 178 10.44 10.18 10.40
C LYS A 178 11.64 10.26 9.46
N SER A 179 12.69 9.49 9.73
CA SER A 179 13.91 9.51 8.91
C SER A 179 13.66 9.05 7.48
N VAL A 180 13.01 7.90 7.31
CA VAL A 180 12.67 7.36 5.99
C VAL A 180 11.71 8.30 5.25
N SER A 181 10.71 8.84 5.95
CA SER A 181 9.75 9.75 5.33
C SER A 181 10.40 11.06 4.88
N ASN A 182 11.43 11.54 5.58
CA ASN A 182 12.19 12.71 5.15
C ASN A 182 12.92 12.51 3.82
N VAL A 183 13.42 11.30 3.54
CA VAL A 183 14.06 10.98 2.25
C VAL A 183 13.07 11.18 1.10
N ILE A 184 11.84 10.69 1.23
CA ILE A 184 10.82 10.84 0.19
C ILE A 184 10.23 12.27 0.18
N CYS A 185 10.11 12.95 1.32
CA CYS A 185 9.72 14.36 1.37
C CYS A 185 10.69 15.24 0.60
N ARG A 186 12.00 15.02 0.74
CA ARG A 186 13.00 15.80 -0.01
C ARG A 186 12.85 15.64 -1.51
N PHE A 187 12.56 14.43 -1.98
CA PHE A 187 12.21 14.18 -3.38
C PHE A 187 10.91 14.89 -3.81
N LEU A 188 9.87 14.83 -2.98
CA LEU A 188 8.54 15.34 -3.34
C LEU A 188 8.46 16.88 -3.34
N ILE A 189 9.01 17.53 -2.31
CA ILE A 189 8.82 18.96 -2.03
C ILE A 189 10.12 19.76 -1.96
N GLY A 190 11.28 19.11 -2.16
CA GLY A 190 12.60 19.74 -2.07
C GLY A 190 13.11 19.95 -0.64
N LYS A 191 12.36 19.51 0.38
CA LYS A 191 12.63 19.85 1.79
C LYS A 191 12.60 18.66 2.73
N ARG A 192 13.44 18.76 3.75
CA ARG A 192 13.48 17.89 4.92
C ARG A 192 12.72 18.54 6.08
N TYR A 193 11.95 17.78 6.83
CA TYR A 193 11.33 18.23 8.07
C TYR A 193 12.23 18.00 9.28
N GLU A 194 12.17 18.91 10.24
CA GLU A 194 12.75 18.66 11.55
C GLU A 194 11.95 17.57 12.28
N TYR A 195 12.64 16.73 13.05
CA TYR A 195 11.97 15.63 13.74
C TYR A 195 10.97 16.09 14.80
N ALA A 196 11.11 17.31 15.30
CA ALA A 196 10.21 17.94 16.26
C ALA A 196 9.08 18.76 15.60
N ASP A 197 9.01 18.82 14.26
CA ASP A 197 7.98 19.60 13.56
C ASP A 197 6.58 19.01 13.80
N PRO A 198 5.65 19.77 14.42
CA PRO A 198 4.32 19.29 14.75
C PRO A 198 3.43 19.06 13.51
N ALA A 199 3.64 19.81 12.41
CA ALA A 199 2.86 19.63 11.19
C ALA A 199 3.22 18.30 10.51
N TYR A 200 4.51 17.93 10.55
CA TYR A 200 4.99 16.66 10.05
C TYR A 200 4.55 15.48 10.92
N GLY A 201 4.58 15.66 12.25
CA GLY A 201 4.01 14.69 13.20
C GLY A 201 2.55 14.36 12.90
N ARG A 202 1.71 15.39 12.68
CA ARG A 202 0.29 15.18 12.35
C ARG A 202 0.08 14.39 11.05
N PHE A 203 0.93 14.57 10.05
CA PHE A 203 0.85 13.78 8.81
C PHE A 203 1.12 12.29 9.07
N LEU A 204 2.14 11.98 9.87
CA LEU A 204 2.46 10.59 10.24
C LEU A 204 1.35 9.97 11.10
N ASP A 205 0.72 10.76 11.97
CA ASP A 205 -0.43 10.31 12.76
C ASP A 205 -1.63 9.97 11.85
N LEU A 206 -1.95 10.87 10.90
CA LEU A 206 -3.01 10.65 9.91
C LEU A 206 -2.79 9.38 9.11
N TYR A 207 -1.54 9.10 8.76
CA TYR A 207 -1.15 7.87 8.10
C TYR A 207 -1.44 6.63 8.94
N GLN A 208 -1.00 6.64 10.19
CA GLN A 208 -1.23 5.52 11.10
C GLN A 208 -2.74 5.30 11.35
N GLU A 209 -3.50 6.38 11.54
CA GLU A 209 -4.96 6.35 11.65
C GLU A 209 -5.60 5.73 10.38
N ALA A 210 -5.15 6.12 9.19
CA ALA A 210 -5.65 5.57 7.92
C ALA A 210 -5.39 4.06 7.80
N GLY A 211 -4.19 3.60 8.18
CA GLY A 211 -3.82 2.19 8.19
C GLY A 211 -4.68 1.35 9.14
N GLU A 212 -5.00 1.86 10.33
CA GLU A 212 -5.91 1.18 11.27
C GLU A 212 -7.36 1.19 10.78
N LEU A 213 -7.82 2.28 10.15
CA LEU A 213 -9.15 2.31 9.54
C LEU A 213 -9.26 1.37 8.34
N ALA A 214 -8.22 1.23 7.53
CA ALA A 214 -8.21 0.29 6.41
C ALA A 214 -8.47 -1.14 6.88
N LYS A 215 -7.88 -1.55 8.02
CA LYS A 215 -8.11 -2.87 8.64
C LYS A 215 -9.56 -3.05 9.12
N SER A 216 -10.12 -2.04 9.79
CA SER A 216 -11.48 -2.12 10.34
C SER A 216 -12.58 -1.94 9.30
N SER A 217 -12.24 -1.47 8.10
CA SER A 217 -13.20 -1.19 7.01
C SER A 217 -13.09 -2.12 5.80
N VAL A 218 -12.26 -3.19 5.87
CA VAL A 218 -12.12 -4.19 4.78
C VAL A 218 -13.48 -4.73 4.32
N VAL A 219 -14.44 -4.89 5.24
CA VAL A 219 -15.79 -5.36 4.91
C VAL A 219 -16.55 -4.42 3.96
N LEU A 220 -16.28 -3.11 3.99
CA LEU A 220 -16.89 -2.14 3.08
C LEU A 220 -16.39 -2.28 1.64
N HIS A 221 -15.17 -2.81 1.44
CA HIS A 221 -14.65 -3.08 0.11
C HIS A 221 -15.50 -4.17 -0.59
N TRP A 222 -15.81 -5.25 0.15
CA TRP A 222 -16.63 -6.36 -0.35
C TRP A 222 -18.14 -6.09 -0.31
N PHE A 223 -18.62 -5.28 0.64
CA PHE A 223 -20.03 -4.90 0.78
C PHE A 223 -20.21 -3.36 0.87
N PRO A 224 -20.11 -2.63 -0.25
CA PRO A 224 -20.17 -1.17 -0.24
C PRO A 224 -21.48 -0.60 0.32
N LYS A 225 -22.58 -1.35 0.27
CA LYS A 225 -23.90 -0.92 0.78
C LYS A 225 -23.93 -0.77 2.31
N LEU A 226 -23.01 -1.42 3.03
CA LEU A 226 -22.91 -1.30 4.49
C LEU A 226 -22.53 0.12 4.94
N LYS A 227 -22.04 0.99 4.05
CA LYS A 227 -21.77 2.40 4.37
C LYS A 227 -23.01 3.22 4.74
N TYR A 228 -24.20 2.74 4.37
CA TYR A 228 -25.47 3.41 4.67
C TYR A 228 -26.04 3.03 6.04
N PHE A 229 -25.42 2.08 6.76
CA PHE A 229 -25.88 1.69 8.09
C PHE A 229 -25.77 2.87 9.08
N PRO A 230 -26.77 3.07 9.96
CA PRO A 230 -26.72 4.13 10.95
C PRO A 230 -25.57 3.93 11.95
N GLY A 231 -25.04 5.03 12.49
CA GLY A 231 -24.04 4.99 13.57
C GLY A 231 -22.57 4.82 13.15
N ASP A 232 -22.25 4.88 11.85
CA ASP A 232 -20.88 4.73 11.33
C ASP A 232 -20.15 3.45 11.82
N LEU A 233 -20.90 2.35 11.95
CA LEU A 233 -20.41 1.06 12.49
C LEU A 233 -19.14 0.55 11.78
N PHE A 234 -19.01 0.85 10.49
CA PHE A 234 -17.89 0.43 9.64
C PHE A 234 -16.89 1.56 9.36
N CYS A 235 -16.95 2.65 10.14
CA CYS A 235 -16.01 3.78 10.08
C CYS A 235 -15.93 4.52 8.72
N TYR A 236 -16.95 4.44 7.88
CA TYR A 236 -16.98 5.10 6.57
C TYR A 236 -16.86 6.62 6.67
N ARG A 237 -17.54 7.26 7.64
CA ARG A 237 -17.45 8.72 7.81
C ARG A 237 -16.07 9.15 8.29
N LYS A 238 -15.43 8.34 9.15
CA LYS A 238 -14.03 8.56 9.57
C LYS A 238 -13.07 8.47 8.38
N ILE A 239 -13.25 7.49 7.50
CA ILE A 239 -12.46 7.32 6.27
C ILE A 239 -12.57 8.57 5.38
N LEU A 240 -13.79 9.07 5.16
CA LEU A 240 -13.98 10.30 4.38
C LEU A 240 -13.28 11.51 5.00
N ARG A 241 -13.29 11.61 6.34
CA ARG A 241 -12.58 12.69 7.04
C ARG A 241 -11.07 12.61 6.83
N ILE A 242 -10.49 11.42 7.00
CA ILE A 242 -9.05 11.20 6.77
C ILE A 242 -8.68 11.54 5.32
N ASP A 243 -9.50 11.12 4.35
CA ASP A 243 -9.26 11.43 2.94
C ASP A 243 -9.29 12.95 2.65
N MET A 244 -10.21 13.68 3.28
CA MET A 244 -10.26 15.14 3.20
C MET A 244 -9.04 15.80 3.86
N GLU A 245 -8.60 15.30 5.02
CA GLU A 245 -7.39 15.80 5.70
C GLU A 245 -6.13 15.57 4.87
N PHE A 246 -5.99 14.39 4.23
CA PHE A 246 -4.91 14.13 3.28
C PHE A 246 -4.96 15.06 2.08
N SER A 247 -6.14 15.22 1.46
CA SER A 247 -6.30 16.11 0.30
C SER A 247 -5.92 17.55 0.64
N THR A 248 -6.31 18.01 1.85
CA THR A 248 -5.95 19.34 2.35
C THR A 248 -4.45 19.47 2.59
N PHE A 249 -3.82 18.43 3.13
CA PHE A 249 -2.38 18.39 3.35
C PHE A 249 -1.60 18.45 2.03
N THR A 250 -1.95 17.60 1.06
CA THR A 250 -1.31 17.59 -0.26
C THR A 250 -1.51 18.91 -1.01
N ASP A 251 -2.71 19.50 -0.95
CA ASP A 251 -2.97 20.80 -1.56
C ASP A 251 -2.10 21.90 -0.95
N LYS A 252 -1.95 21.93 0.39
CA LYS A 252 -1.02 22.86 1.06
C LYS A 252 0.42 22.68 0.61
N LEU A 253 0.89 21.45 0.42
CA LEU A 253 2.24 21.18 -0.09
C LEU A 253 2.41 21.68 -1.52
N VAL A 254 1.45 21.38 -2.40
CA VAL A 254 1.47 21.84 -3.80
C VAL A 254 1.49 23.36 -3.86
N GLN A 255 0.58 24.03 -3.16
CA GLN A 255 0.57 25.50 -3.08
C GLN A 255 1.87 26.06 -2.49
N GLY A 256 2.44 25.38 -1.50
CA GLY A 256 3.70 25.76 -0.88
C GLY A 256 4.88 25.71 -1.85
N VAL A 257 4.94 24.71 -2.73
CA VAL A 257 5.95 24.63 -3.80
C VAL A 257 5.71 25.71 -4.84
N MET A 258 4.49 25.86 -5.35
CA MET A 258 4.16 26.87 -6.37
C MET A 258 4.51 28.30 -5.92
N ARG A 259 4.31 28.62 -4.63
CA ARG A 259 4.69 29.92 -4.08
C ARG A 259 6.21 30.14 -4.09
N ARG A 260 7.02 29.09 -3.90
CA ARG A 260 8.49 29.17 -3.90
C ARG A 260 9.05 29.30 -5.32
N GLU A 261 8.49 28.56 -6.28
CA GLU A 261 8.88 28.70 -7.69
C GLU A 261 8.67 30.13 -8.20
N ASN A 262 7.54 30.75 -7.85
CA ASN A 262 7.25 32.14 -8.21
C ASN A 262 8.22 33.17 -7.56
N GLN A 263 9.04 32.75 -6.59
CA GLN A 263 10.04 33.58 -5.91
C GLN A 263 11.47 33.30 -6.41
N ASP A 264 11.64 32.64 -7.57
CA ASP A 264 12.94 32.18 -8.12
C ASP A 264 13.73 31.22 -7.21
N CYS A 265 13.08 30.65 -6.19
CA CYS A 265 13.62 29.55 -5.41
C CYS A 265 13.41 28.24 -6.19
N ASN A 266 14.22 28.03 -7.23
CA ASN A 266 14.10 26.88 -8.13
C ASN A 266 14.73 25.63 -7.48
N GLU A 267 14.02 25.05 -6.51
CA GLU A 267 14.37 23.75 -5.93
C GLU A 267 13.80 22.65 -6.84
N ASP A 268 14.70 21.87 -7.42
CA ASP A 268 14.43 20.68 -8.21
C ASP A 268 13.64 19.64 -7.37
N ASN A 269 12.31 19.54 -7.60
CA ASN A 269 11.43 18.64 -6.86
C ASN A 269 10.32 18.05 -7.74
N PHE A 270 9.71 16.94 -7.28
CA PHE A 270 8.68 16.23 -8.03
C PHE A 270 7.47 17.10 -8.41
N ILE A 271 6.98 17.93 -7.50
CA ILE A 271 5.79 18.77 -7.73
C ILE A 271 6.06 19.79 -8.83
N ALA A 272 7.19 20.48 -8.72
CA ALA A 272 7.66 21.45 -9.70
C ALA A 272 7.71 20.86 -11.11
N SER A 273 8.48 19.77 -11.27
CA SER A 273 8.67 19.13 -12.57
C SER A 273 7.39 18.48 -13.12
N TYR A 274 6.51 17.98 -12.24
CA TYR A 274 5.21 17.48 -12.68
C TYR A 274 4.34 18.60 -13.26
N LEU A 275 4.26 19.75 -12.57
CA LEU A 275 3.50 20.91 -13.02
C LEU A 275 4.07 21.51 -14.31
N GLU A 276 5.40 21.52 -14.45
CA GLU A 276 6.07 21.95 -15.67
C GLU A 276 5.71 21.06 -16.87
N GLU A 277 5.83 19.73 -16.71
CA GLU A 277 5.46 18.78 -17.77
C GLU A 277 3.96 18.84 -18.10
N GLN A 278 3.09 19.04 -17.10
CA GLN A 278 1.68 19.27 -17.32
C GLN A 278 1.45 20.50 -18.21
N LYS A 279 2.01 21.66 -17.84
CA LYS A 279 1.88 22.92 -18.62
C LYS A 279 2.43 22.76 -20.04
N LYS A 280 3.54 22.04 -20.21
CA LYS A 280 4.16 21.77 -21.51
C LYS A 280 3.27 20.94 -22.44
N ARG A 281 2.55 19.95 -21.91
CA ARG A 281 1.62 19.13 -22.70
C ARG A 281 0.35 19.91 -23.06
N GLU A 282 -0.18 20.66 -22.10
CA GLU A 282 -1.35 21.53 -22.30
C GLU A 282 -1.08 22.59 -23.36
N SER A 283 0.09 23.24 -23.33
CA SER A 283 0.48 24.24 -24.35
C SER A 283 0.74 23.65 -25.73
N SER A 284 1.14 22.38 -25.80
CA SER A 284 1.34 21.65 -27.06
C SER A 284 0.04 21.13 -27.68
N GLY A 285 -1.12 21.31 -27.01
CA GLY A 285 -2.41 20.80 -27.46
C GLY A 285 -2.56 19.28 -27.38
N ASN A 286 -1.65 18.59 -26.66
CA ASN A 286 -1.72 17.14 -26.49
C ASN A 286 -2.71 16.79 -25.37
N PRO A 287 -3.65 15.85 -25.59
CA PRO A 287 -4.50 15.35 -24.52
C PRO A 287 -3.62 14.71 -23.43
N THR A 288 -3.86 15.08 -22.17
CA THR A 288 -3.05 14.65 -21.03
C THR A 288 -3.93 14.16 -19.88
N HIS A 289 -3.49 13.11 -19.20
CA HIS A 289 -4.06 12.65 -17.93
C HIS A 289 -3.30 13.23 -16.72
N LEU A 290 -2.29 14.08 -16.95
CA LEU A 290 -1.63 14.82 -15.89
C LEU A 290 -2.56 15.91 -15.37
N THR A 291 -3.28 15.62 -14.29
CA THR A 291 -4.19 16.57 -13.65
C THR A 291 -3.70 16.89 -12.24
N LYS A 292 -4.17 18.00 -11.67
CA LYS A 292 -3.90 18.36 -10.27
C LYS A 292 -4.31 17.23 -9.30
N LYS A 293 -5.46 16.59 -9.54
CA LYS A 293 -5.93 15.47 -8.73
C LYS A 293 -5.00 14.25 -8.84
N ASN A 294 -4.48 13.96 -10.03
CA ASN A 294 -3.48 12.90 -10.22
C ASN A 294 -2.16 13.23 -9.54
N LEU A 295 -1.73 14.50 -9.55
CA LEU A 295 -0.55 14.95 -8.80
C LEU A 295 -0.73 14.71 -7.30
N GLU A 296 -1.81 15.24 -6.71
CA GLU A 296 -2.11 15.11 -5.27
C GLU A 296 -2.14 13.64 -4.83
N ARG A 297 -2.82 12.77 -5.61
CA ARG A 297 -2.86 11.33 -5.32
C ARG A 297 -1.53 10.62 -5.55
N SER A 298 -0.78 10.97 -6.60
CA SER A 298 0.56 10.40 -6.84
C SER A 298 1.54 10.77 -5.73
N MET A 299 1.48 12.01 -5.24
CA MET A 299 2.29 12.44 -4.09
C MET A 299 1.96 11.63 -2.84
N MET A 300 0.67 11.44 -2.55
CA MET A 300 0.21 10.63 -1.42
C MET A 300 0.70 9.18 -1.57
N ASP A 301 0.53 8.57 -2.75
CA ASP A 301 0.99 7.22 -3.06
C ASP A 301 2.49 7.07 -2.81
N LEU A 302 3.31 7.99 -3.31
CA LEU A 302 4.76 7.98 -3.16
C LEU A 302 5.20 8.17 -1.70
N LEU A 303 4.60 9.13 -1.01
CA LEU A 303 4.92 9.44 0.38
C LEU A 303 4.62 8.25 1.29
N ILE A 304 3.46 7.63 1.11
CA ILE A 304 3.02 6.45 1.86
C ILE A 304 3.90 5.24 1.55
N ALA A 305 4.00 4.88 0.26
CA ALA A 305 4.71 3.68 -0.15
C ALA A 305 6.20 3.76 0.20
N GLY A 306 6.82 4.93 0.03
CA GLY A 306 8.23 5.16 0.37
C GLY A 306 8.51 5.15 1.87
N THR A 307 7.53 5.55 2.70
CA THR A 307 7.69 5.65 4.15
C THR A 307 7.48 4.31 4.85
N GLU A 308 6.30 3.70 4.74
CA GLU A 308 5.96 2.57 5.61
C GLU A 308 6.72 1.30 5.24
N THR A 309 6.84 0.99 3.94
CA THR A 309 7.45 -0.28 3.51
C THR A 309 8.93 -0.36 3.89
N THR A 310 9.67 0.73 3.67
CA THR A 310 11.09 0.85 4.03
C THR A 310 11.25 0.84 5.55
N THR A 311 10.42 1.59 6.28
CA THR A 311 10.43 1.59 7.76
C THR A 311 10.19 0.20 8.32
N ALA A 312 9.16 -0.50 7.84
CA ALA A 312 8.86 -1.86 8.27
C ALA A 312 10.03 -2.82 7.99
N THR A 313 10.67 -2.70 6.83
CA THR A 313 11.85 -3.51 6.48
C THR A 313 13.00 -3.26 7.44
N LEU A 314 13.31 -1.99 7.75
CA LEU A 314 14.38 -1.63 8.68
C LEU A 314 14.08 -2.10 10.11
N LEU A 315 12.84 -1.99 10.57
CA LEU A 315 12.46 -2.49 11.90
C LEU A 315 12.58 -4.02 11.99
N TRP A 316 12.19 -4.75 10.95
CA TRP A 316 12.45 -6.19 10.86
C TRP A 316 13.95 -6.49 10.85
N PHE A 317 14.74 -5.71 10.12
CA PHE A 317 16.19 -5.85 10.10
C PHE A 317 16.77 -5.70 11.51
N TYR A 318 16.41 -4.63 12.24
CA TYR A 318 16.86 -4.43 13.63
C TYR A 318 16.44 -5.58 14.53
N LEU A 319 15.19 -6.02 14.45
CA LEU A 319 14.68 -7.14 15.24
C LEU A 319 15.48 -8.42 14.97
N TYR A 320 15.77 -8.73 13.71
CA TYR A 320 16.56 -9.90 13.37
C TYR A 320 18.02 -9.78 13.81
N MET A 321 18.63 -8.59 13.76
CA MET A 321 19.99 -8.41 14.30
C MET A 321 20.04 -8.65 15.82
N LEU A 322 18.98 -8.27 16.55
CA LEU A 322 18.86 -8.55 17.98
C LEU A 322 18.69 -10.05 18.28
N HIS A 323 17.98 -10.79 17.42
CA HIS A 323 17.75 -12.23 17.58
C HIS A 323 18.90 -13.10 17.07
N TYR A 324 19.71 -12.59 16.13
CA TYR A 324 20.84 -13.29 15.50
C TYR A 324 22.13 -12.44 15.61
N PRO A 325 22.67 -12.25 16.83
CA PRO A 325 23.83 -11.39 17.06
C PRO A 325 25.08 -11.85 16.28
N GLU A 326 25.21 -13.15 15.99
CA GLU A 326 26.28 -13.70 15.17
C GLU A 326 26.22 -13.24 13.70
N VAL A 327 25.03 -12.93 13.19
CA VAL A 327 24.84 -12.34 11.86
C VAL A 327 25.22 -10.86 11.91
N GLN A 328 24.79 -10.13 12.94
CA GLN A 328 25.17 -8.74 13.16
C GLN A 328 26.70 -8.56 13.23
N GLU A 329 27.38 -9.43 13.97
CA GLU A 329 28.85 -9.44 14.10
C GLU A 329 29.56 -9.67 12.76
N LYS A 330 29.02 -10.57 11.91
CA LYS A 330 29.56 -10.81 10.57
C LYS A 330 29.38 -9.60 9.66
N ILE A 331 28.24 -8.91 9.73
CA ILE A 331 28.00 -7.66 9.00
C ILE A 331 29.00 -6.59 9.46
N TYR A 332 29.18 -6.45 10.79
CA TYR A 332 30.14 -5.49 11.34
C TYR A 332 31.56 -5.73 10.82
N LYS A 333 32.03 -6.99 10.83
CA LYS A 333 33.34 -7.36 10.28
C LYS A 333 33.46 -7.12 8.77
N GLU A 334 32.38 -7.31 8.02
CA GLU A 334 32.38 -6.96 6.59
C GLU A 334 32.51 -5.44 6.39
N ILE A 335 31.78 -4.62 7.17
CA ILE A 335 31.88 -3.15 7.13
C ILE A 335 33.30 -2.71 7.47
N GLU A 336 33.88 -3.22 8.56
CA GLU A 336 35.24 -2.88 8.98
C GLU A 336 36.28 -3.22 7.91
N ARG A 337 36.15 -4.38 7.27
CA ARG A 337 37.09 -4.84 6.23
C ARG A 337 36.98 -4.05 4.92
N GLU A 338 35.77 -3.80 4.43
CA GLU A 338 35.55 -3.25 3.08
C GLU A 338 35.48 -1.71 3.05
N ILE A 339 35.03 -1.10 4.15
CA ILE A 339 34.78 0.35 4.26
C ILE A 339 35.75 1.00 5.26
N GLY A 340 35.98 0.33 6.39
CA GLY A 340 36.70 0.87 7.54
C GLY A 340 35.81 1.73 8.45
N LEU A 341 36.38 2.21 9.56
CA LEU A 341 35.66 2.97 10.59
C LEU A 341 35.84 4.50 10.50
N SER A 342 36.64 4.98 9.55
CA SER A 342 37.02 6.40 9.45
C SER A 342 36.09 7.24 8.58
N ARG A 343 35.16 6.63 7.85
CA ARG A 343 34.23 7.32 6.95
C ARG A 343 32.86 6.66 6.95
N LEU A 344 31.84 7.41 6.51
CA LEU A 344 30.52 6.86 6.28
C LEU A 344 30.50 5.96 5.02
N PRO A 345 29.62 4.92 4.99
CA PRO A 345 29.34 4.14 3.78
C PRO A 345 28.77 5.01 2.66
N CYS A 346 29.07 4.68 1.41
CA CYS A 346 28.47 5.30 0.23
C CYS A 346 27.93 4.24 -0.76
N VAL A 347 27.18 4.68 -1.77
CA VAL A 347 26.55 3.76 -2.74
C VAL A 347 27.57 2.92 -3.51
N ALA A 348 28.80 3.41 -3.71
CA ALA A 348 29.86 2.66 -4.37
C ALA A 348 30.30 1.42 -3.57
N ASP A 349 30.18 1.47 -2.23
CA ASP A 349 30.55 0.35 -1.35
C ASP A 349 29.60 -0.85 -1.49
N LYS A 350 28.38 -0.64 -1.99
CA LYS A 350 27.36 -1.69 -2.14
C LYS A 350 27.89 -2.94 -2.85
N SER A 351 28.75 -2.76 -3.84
CA SER A 351 29.34 -3.87 -4.62
C SER A 351 30.28 -4.78 -3.81
N LYS A 352 30.81 -4.30 -2.70
CA LYS A 352 31.72 -5.02 -1.79
C LYS A 352 31.00 -5.69 -0.62
N MET A 353 29.82 -5.18 -0.27
CA MET A 353 29.02 -5.57 0.90
C MET A 353 28.14 -6.79 0.61
N ASN A 354 28.74 -7.93 0.23
CA ASN A 354 28.02 -9.11 -0.23
C ASN A 354 27.18 -9.76 0.88
N PHE A 355 27.72 -9.89 2.09
CA PHE A 355 27.05 -10.52 3.22
C PHE A 355 25.90 -9.65 3.75
N LEU A 356 26.11 -8.33 3.87
CA LEU A 356 25.05 -7.39 4.19
C LEU A 356 23.93 -7.43 3.14
N HIS A 357 24.28 -7.46 1.85
CA HIS A 357 23.29 -7.55 0.78
C HIS A 357 22.47 -8.84 0.86
N ALA A 358 23.12 -9.99 1.06
CA ALA A 358 22.43 -11.26 1.28
C ALA A 358 21.52 -11.22 2.51
N THR A 359 21.96 -10.57 3.59
CA THR A 359 21.16 -10.41 4.81
C THR A 359 19.92 -9.55 4.56
N ILE A 360 20.04 -8.43 3.86
CA ILE A 360 18.89 -7.58 3.50
C ILE A 360 17.86 -8.37 2.68
N LEU A 361 18.32 -9.14 1.70
CA LEU A 361 17.44 -10.00 0.89
C LEU A 361 16.73 -11.05 1.76
N GLU A 362 17.44 -11.68 2.69
CA GLU A 362 16.85 -12.67 3.59
C GLU A 362 15.83 -12.05 4.55
N VAL A 363 16.13 -10.86 5.10
CA VAL A 363 15.18 -10.10 5.93
C VAL A 363 13.91 -9.78 5.16
N GLN A 364 14.01 -9.31 3.90
CA GLN A 364 12.84 -9.06 3.06
C GLN A 364 12.05 -10.34 2.77
N ARG A 365 12.75 -11.46 2.49
CA ARG A 365 12.13 -12.76 2.21
C ARG A 365 11.33 -13.30 3.40
N ILE A 366 11.90 -13.26 4.60
CA ILE A 366 11.26 -13.83 5.80
C ILE A 366 10.17 -12.92 6.37
N SER A 367 10.37 -11.60 6.35
CA SER A 367 9.41 -10.62 6.89
C SER A 367 8.15 -10.50 6.03
N SER A 368 8.29 -10.58 4.69
CA SER A 368 7.20 -10.48 3.73
C SER A 368 6.23 -9.34 4.09
N ILE A 369 6.74 -8.10 4.15
CA ILE A 369 6.05 -6.92 4.72
C ILE A 369 4.69 -6.56 4.08
N VAL A 370 4.44 -7.00 2.84
CA VAL A 370 3.16 -6.86 2.13
C VAL A 370 2.62 -8.25 1.77
N PRO A 371 2.16 -9.06 2.75
CA PRO A 371 1.52 -10.33 2.44
C PRO A 371 0.07 -10.08 1.98
N LEU A 372 -0.53 -11.04 1.28
CA LEU A 372 -1.99 -11.06 1.12
C LEU A 372 -2.62 -11.19 2.52
N ARG A 373 -3.42 -10.19 2.92
CA ARG A 373 -4.02 -10.07 4.25
C ARG A 373 -5.49 -10.38 4.27
#